data_AF-A0A921BLX9-F1
#
_entry.id   AF-A0A921BLX9-F1
#
_cell.length_a   1.000
_cell.length_b   1.000
_cell.length_c   1.000
_cell.angle_alpha   90.00
_cell.angle_beta   90.00
_cell.angle_gamma   90.00
#
_symmetry.space_group_name_H-M   'P 1'
#
loop_
_entity.id
_entity.type
_entity.pdbx_description
1 polymer ?
#
loop_
_entity_poly.entity_id
_entity_poly.type
_entity_poly.pdbx_seq_one_letter_code
_entity_poly.pdbx_strand_id
1 'polypeptide(L)' 'MAEGSLPAAELTHVNLNDQTVEGIRCLDVPAFSVQYHPEAGPGPHDSRYLFDEFEDLMALVRGPAPTGGRR' A
#
# COMPACT_ATOMS: atom_id res chain seq x y z
N MET A 1 15.77 13.04 0.19
CA MET A 1 15.86 12.06 1.30
C MET A 1 17.07 11.18 1.03
N ALA A 2 17.93 10.90 2.01
CA ALA A 2 19.09 10.04 1.79
C ALA A 2 18.62 8.58 1.72
N GLU A 3 19.00 7.86 0.65
CA GLU A 3 18.85 6.41 0.56
C GLU A 3 19.35 5.76 1.87
N GLY A 4 18.53 4.91 2.48
CA GLY A 4 18.86 4.22 3.74
C GLY A 4 18.36 4.88 5.03
N SER A 5 17.59 5.98 4.99
CA SER A 5 17.01 6.55 6.22
C SER A 5 15.82 5.78 6.81
N LEU A 6 15.31 4.76 6.09
CA LEU A 6 14.21 3.90 6.51
C LEU A 6 14.73 2.46 6.72
N PRO A 7 15.16 2.10 7.93
CA PRO A 7 15.81 0.81 8.17
C PRO A 7 14.85 -0.40 8.10
N ALA A 8 13.55 -0.19 8.30
CA ALA A 8 12.53 -1.25 8.35
C ALA A 8 11.45 -1.11 7.27
N ALA A 9 11.66 -0.23 6.29
CA ALA A 9 10.70 0.02 5.23
C ALA A 9 11.40 0.42 3.92
N GLU A 10 10.80 0.06 2.81
CA GLU A 10 11.21 0.51 1.48
C GLU A 10 10.30 1.64 0.99
N LEU A 11 10.87 2.49 0.13
CA LEU A 11 10.17 3.60 -0.50
C LEU A 11 9.41 3.08 -1.73
N THR A 12 8.10 3.30 -1.80
CA THR A 12 7.27 2.85 -2.93
C THR A 12 6.87 3.99 -3.86
N HIS A 13 6.70 5.20 -3.34
CA HIS A 13 6.28 6.36 -4.10
C HIS A 13 7.06 7.61 -3.69
N VAL A 14 7.39 8.43 -4.68
CA VAL A 14 8.07 9.72 -4.52
C VAL A 14 7.30 10.78 -5.28
N ASN A 15 7.14 11.94 -4.66
CA ASN A 15 6.54 13.09 -5.31
C ASN A 15 7.46 13.62 -6.40
N LEU A 16 6.96 13.71 -7.63
CA LEU A 16 7.77 14.15 -8.78
C LEU A 16 8.14 15.63 -8.71
N ASN A 17 7.38 16.46 -7.99
CA ASN A 17 7.60 17.90 -7.93
C ASN A 17 8.74 18.28 -6.98
N ASP A 18 8.80 17.65 -5.80
CA ASP A 18 9.70 18.07 -4.72
C ASP A 18 10.53 16.92 -4.10
N GLN A 19 10.38 15.70 -4.63
CA GLN A 19 11.13 14.52 -4.19
C GLN A 19 10.83 14.11 -2.74
N THR A 20 9.67 14.48 -2.21
CA THR A 20 9.17 14.00 -0.91
C THR A 20 8.66 12.56 -1.00
N VAL A 21 8.57 11.89 0.15
CA VAL A 21 8.09 10.51 0.25
C VAL A 21 6.57 10.50 0.21
N GLU A 22 5.99 9.70 -0.68
CA GLU A 22 4.54 9.57 -0.86
C GLU A 22 4.02 8.18 -0.52
N GLY A 23 4.91 7.20 -0.30
CA GLY A 23 4.51 5.85 0.06
C GLY A 23 5.66 4.99 0.56
N ILE A 24 5.35 4.10 1.50
CA ILE A 24 6.30 3.15 2.09
C ILE A 24 5.68 1.76 2.23
N ARG A 25 6.52 0.72 2.23
CA ARG A 25 6.15 -0.66 2.56
C ARG A 25 7.06 -1.19 3.65
N CYS A 26 6.49 -1.81 4.68
CA CYS A 26 7.25 -2.43 5.77
C CYS A 26 7.91 -3.73 5.31
N LEU A 27 9.14 -3.98 5.77
CA LEU A 27 9.88 -5.20 5.42
C LEU A 27 9.51 -6.39 6.31
N ASP A 28 9.19 -6.13 7.58
CA ASP A 28 9.01 -7.18 8.60
C ASP A 28 7.55 -7.54 8.86
N VAL A 29 6.61 -6.72 8.40
CA VAL A 29 5.18 -6.89 8.62
C VAL A 29 4.39 -6.61 7.34
N PRO A 30 3.25 -7.28 7.11
CA PRO A 30 2.41 -7.09 5.93
C PRO A 30 1.64 -5.76 6.02
N ALA A 31 2.34 -4.65 5.84
CA ALA A 31 1.81 -3.30 5.95
C ALA A 31 2.44 -2.35 4.94
N PHE A 32 1.65 -1.38 4.48
CA PHE A 32 2.09 -0.26 3.67
C PHE A 32 1.31 1.00 4.05
N SER A 33 1.76 2.15 3.59
CA SER A 33 1.05 3.43 3.72
C SER A 33 1.35 4.34 2.54
N VAL A 34 0.41 5.25 2.26
CA VAL A 34 0.56 6.34 1.30
C VAL A 34 0.19 7.67 1.94
N GLN A 35 0.80 8.76 1.48
CA GLN A 35 0.58 10.10 2.00
C GLN A 35 -0.64 10.79 1.34
N TYR A 36 -1.00 10.39 0.12
CA TYR A 36 -2.15 10.91 -0.62
C TYR A 36 -3.44 10.11 -0.35
N HIS A 37 -4.54 10.58 -0.92
CA HIS A 37 -5.89 10.02 -0.78
C HIS A 37 -6.24 9.06 -1.94
N PRO A 38 -6.10 7.73 -1.79
CA PRO A 38 -6.36 6.78 -2.86
C PRO A 38 -7.84 6.60 -3.21
N GLU A 39 -8.75 6.95 -2.30
CA GLU A 39 -10.20 6.94 -2.52
C GLU A 39 -10.62 7.94 -3.60
N ALA A 40 -9.86 9.03 -3.70
CA ALA A 40 -10.19 10.26 -4.40
C ALA A 40 -11.55 10.87 -3.99
N GLY A 41 -11.76 12.17 -4.25
CA GLY A 41 -13.05 12.81 -4.04
C GLY A 41 -12.92 14.23 -3.50
N PRO A 42 -12.60 15.24 -4.35
CA PRO A 42 -12.35 15.18 -5.81
C PRO A 42 -10.95 14.63 -6.15
N GLY A 43 -10.71 14.24 -7.41
CA GLY A 43 -9.37 13.82 -7.88
C GLY A 43 -9.37 12.61 -8.84
N PRO A 44 -8.20 12.27 -9.41
CA PRO A 44 -8.03 11.10 -10.27
C PRO A 44 -8.12 9.79 -9.48
N HIS A 45 -8.51 8.71 -10.14
CA HIS A 45 -8.70 7.39 -9.53
C HIS A 45 -7.51 6.44 -9.73
N ASP A 46 -6.36 7.00 -10.10
CA ASP A 46 -5.16 6.24 -10.51
C ASP A 46 -4.57 5.39 -9.37
N SER A 47 -4.90 5.73 -8.12
CA SER A 47 -4.41 5.04 -6.93
C SER A 47 -5.38 4.04 -6.30
N ARG A 48 -6.51 3.72 -6.97
CA ARG A 48 -7.50 2.78 -6.44
C ARG A 48 -6.98 1.35 -6.26
N TYR A 49 -5.96 0.95 -7.00
CA TYR A 49 -5.33 -0.37 -6.89
C TYR A 49 -4.79 -0.66 -5.48
N LEU A 50 -4.52 0.38 -4.67
CA LEU A 50 -4.08 0.22 -3.28
C LEU A 50 -5.14 -0.43 -2.39
N PHE A 51 -6.43 -0.33 -2.75
CA PHE A 51 -7.48 -1.08 -2.06
C PHE A 51 -7.39 -2.57 -2.38
N ASP A 52 -7.11 -2.94 -3.62
CA ASP A 52 -6.90 -4.35 -4.02
C ASP A 52 -5.67 -4.93 -3.29
N GLU A 53 -4.57 -4.18 -3.22
CA GLU A 53 -3.38 -4.58 -2.46
C GLU A 53 -3.68 -4.76 -0.96
N PHE A 54 -4.52 -3.90 -0.39
CA PHE A 54 -4.95 -4.04 1.00
C PHE A 54 -5.80 -5.30 1.22
N GLU A 55 -6.71 -5.63 0.28
CA GLU A 55 -7.49 -6.87 0.33
C GLU A 55 -6.59 -8.11 0.29
N ASP A 56 -5.58 -8.11 -0.58
CA ASP A 56 -4.59 -9.19 -0.66
C ASP A 56 -3.82 -9.38 0.65
N LEU A 57 -3.44 -8.28 1.31
CA LEU A 57 -2.79 -8.34 2.64
C LEU A 57 -3.74 -8.89 3.71
N MET A 58 -5.02 -8.53 3.67
CA MET A 58 -5.99 -9.09 4.61
C MET A 58 -6.20 -10.59 4.38
N ALA A 59 -6.21 -11.05 3.13
CA ALA A 59 -6.29 -12.46 2.79
C ALA A 59 -5.04 -13.23 3.28
N LEU A 60 -3.85 -12.65 3.14
CA LEU A 60 -2.61 -13.21 3.64
C LEU A 60 -2.63 -13.39 5.18
N VAL A 61 -3.08 -12.38 5.92
CA VAL A 61 -3.09 -12.42 7.39
C VAL A 61 -4.19 -13.34 7.94
N ARG A 62 -5.35 -13.39 7.29
CA ARG A 62 -6.46 -14.25 7.73
C ARG A 62 -6.29 -15.73 7.34
N GLY A 63 -5.39 -16.04 6.40
CA GLY A 63 -5.33 -17.33 5.74
C GLY A 63 -6.46 -17.51 4.72
N PRO A 64 -6.41 -18.54 3.84
CA PRO A 64 -7.43 -18.75 2.83
C PRO A 64 -8.81 -18.89 3.48
N ALA A 65 -9.81 -18.18 2.94
CA ALA A 65 -11.19 -18.35 3.35
C ALA A 65 -11.57 -19.84 3.24
N PRO A 66 -12.29 -20.42 4.21
CA PRO A 66 -12.75 -21.80 4.09
C PRO A 66 -13.53 -21.91 2.78
N THR A 67 -13.15 -22.89 1.95
CA THR A 67 -13.74 -23.16 0.65
C THR A 67 -15.17 -23.65 0.84
N GLY A 68 -16.08 -22.72 1.12
CA GLY A 68 -17.51 -22.94 1.14
C GLY A 68 -18.02 -22.87 -0.29
N GLY A 69 -18.11 -24.03 -0.94
CA GLY A 69 -18.69 -24.17 -2.27
C GLY A 69 -20.04 -23.47 -2.34
N ARG A 70 -20.15 -22.49 -3.24
CA ARG A 70 -21.45 -21.96 -3.64
C ARG A 70 -22.16 -23.06 -4.41
N ARG A 71 -23.27 -23.54 -3.84
CA ARG A 71 -24.32 -24.24 -4.58
C ARG A 71 -24.94 -23.30 -5.60
#